data_AF-A0A7K2JR25-F1
#
_entry.id   AF-A0A7K2JR25-F1
#
_cell.length_a   1.000
_cell.length_b   1.000
_cell.length_c   1.000
_cell.angle_alpha   90.00
_cell.angle_beta   90.00
_cell.angle_gamma   90.00
#
_symmetry.space_group_name_H-M   'P 1'
#
loop_
_entity.id
_entity.type
_entity.pdbx_description
1 polymer ?
#
loop_
_entity_poly.entity_id
_entity_poly.type
_entity_poly.pdbx_seq_one_letter_code
_entity_poly.pdbx_strand_id
1 'polypeptide(L)'
;MTVTQDPALAAPAVSAADGSLPPLAARTRSIGGSPVRDILAVTARPEVINFAGGLPAPSLFDAEGIAAAYRAVLAEEPAQALQYSTTEGVPALRAALAARTSVR
;
A
#
# COMPACT_ATOMS: atom_id res chain seq x y z
N MET A 1 37.58 2.10 -41.82
CA MET A 1 37.04 2.64 -40.56
C MET A 1 36.18 1.54 -39.94
N THR A 2 36.84 0.63 -39.22
CA THR A 2 36.22 -0.58 -38.68
C THR A 2 35.60 -0.22 -37.35
N VAL A 3 34.27 -0.26 -37.28
CA VAL A 3 33.54 -0.08 -36.02
C VAL A 3 33.66 -1.40 -35.25
N THR A 4 34.58 -1.44 -34.30
CA THR A 4 34.64 -2.49 -33.28
C THR A 4 33.35 -2.40 -32.46
N GLN A 5 32.53 -3.44 -32.56
CA GLN A 5 31.35 -3.63 -31.73
C GLN A 5 31.83 -4.01 -30.33
N ASP A 6 31.54 -3.14 -29.35
CA ASP A 6 31.83 -3.35 -27.94
C ASP A 6 30.96 -4.50 -27.42
N PRO A 7 31.53 -5.64 -26.98
CA PRO A 7 30.75 -6.76 -26.51
C PRO A 7 30.16 -6.43 -25.15
N ALA A 8 28.84 -6.26 -25.13
CA ALA A 8 27.93 -6.52 -24.02
C ALA A 8 28.55 -6.46 -22.61
N LEU A 9 28.25 -5.39 -21.87
CA LEU A 9 28.24 -5.43 -20.41
C LEU A 9 27.23 -6.49 -19.96
N ALA A 10 27.68 -7.74 -19.91
CA ALA A 10 27.00 -8.79 -19.17
C ALA A 10 26.99 -8.33 -17.70
N ALA A 11 25.79 -8.12 -17.15
CA ALA A 11 25.63 -7.98 -15.71
C ALA A 11 26.38 -9.14 -15.04
N PRO A 12 27.20 -8.90 -14.02
CA PRO A 12 27.96 -9.97 -13.40
C PRO A 12 26.97 -11.03 -12.92
N ALA A 13 27.10 -12.24 -13.45
CA ALA A 13 26.44 -13.40 -12.88
C ALA A 13 26.92 -13.48 -11.43
N VAL A 14 26.03 -13.12 -10.50
CA VAL A 14 26.28 -13.32 -9.07
C VAL A 14 26.36 -14.83 -8.91
N SER A 15 27.58 -15.34 -8.95
CA SER A 15 27.88 -16.70 -8.54
C SER A 15 27.32 -16.83 -7.14
N ALA A 16 26.32 -17.69 -6.97
CA ALA A 16 25.77 -18.02 -5.67
C ALA A 16 26.90 -18.69 -4.89
N ALA A 17 27.67 -17.88 -4.17
CA ALA A 17 28.64 -18.37 -3.23
C ALA A 17 27.90 -19.28 -2.26
N ASP A 18 28.38 -20.53 -2.15
CA ASP A 18 28.06 -21.43 -1.04
C ASP A 18 28.44 -20.71 0.26
N GLY A 19 27.46 -20.02 0.83
CA GLY A 19 27.61 -19.21 2.01
C GLY A 19 26.26 -19.15 2.69
N SER A 20 26.16 -19.76 3.87
CA SER A 20 24.96 -19.69 4.69
C SER A 20 24.48 -18.25 4.78
N LEU A 21 23.21 -18.00 4.45
CA LEU A 21 22.63 -16.68 4.63
C LEU A 21 22.82 -16.22 6.09
N PRO A 22 23.17 -14.95 6.33
CA PRO A 22 23.27 -14.44 7.68
C PRO A 22 21.94 -14.64 8.41
N PRO A 23 21.96 -14.95 9.72
CA PRO A 23 20.75 -15.17 10.47
C PRO A 23 19.87 -13.91 10.44
N LEU A 24 18.55 -14.11 10.37
CA LEU A 24 17.61 -13.00 10.43
C LEU A 24 17.74 -12.23 11.75
N ALA A 25 17.49 -10.92 11.72
CA ALA A 25 17.51 -10.10 12.91
C ALA A 25 16.49 -10.60 13.96
N ALA A 26 16.84 -10.53 15.24
CA ALA A 26 16.02 -11.07 16.34
C ALA A 26 14.54 -10.65 16.31
N ARG A 27 14.25 -9.40 15.92
CA ARG A 27 12.88 -8.85 15.79
C ARG A 27 11.99 -9.60 14.79
N THR A 28 12.59 -10.35 13.85
CA THR A 28 11.84 -11.12 12.86
C THR A 28 11.14 -12.34 13.47
N ARG A 29 11.59 -12.82 14.64
CA ARG A 29 10.98 -13.97 15.32
C ARG A 29 9.53 -13.73 15.75
N SER A 30 9.11 -12.47 15.92
CA SER A 30 7.74 -12.12 16.27
C SER A 30 6.87 -11.79 15.04
N ILE A 31 7.42 -11.88 13.83
CA ILE A 31 6.64 -11.69 12.59
C ILE A 31 5.92 -13.00 12.30
N GLY A 32 4.58 -12.95 12.30
CA GLY A 32 3.72 -14.08 11.96
C GLY A 32 2.66 -13.72 10.93
N GLY A 33 1.96 -14.73 10.43
CA GLY A 33 0.78 -14.54 9.58
C GLY A 33 -0.36 -13.85 10.32
N SER A 34 -1.30 -13.26 9.57
CA SER A 34 -2.52 -12.69 10.14
C SER A 34 -3.68 -13.65 9.86
N PRO A 35 -4.27 -14.28 10.88
CA PRO A 35 -5.42 -15.18 10.69
C PRO A 35 -6.59 -14.50 9.95
N VAL A 36 -6.75 -13.18 10.13
CA VAL A 36 -7.74 -12.38 9.38
C VAL A 36 -7.43 -12.36 7.89
N ARG A 37 -6.15 -12.24 7.48
CA ARG A 37 -5.77 -12.29 6.06
C ARG A 37 -6.02 -13.67 5.45
N ASP A 38 -5.76 -14.74 6.19
CA ASP A 38 -5.98 -16.12 5.72
C ASP A 38 -7.48 -16.38 5.50
N ILE A 39 -8.33 -15.91 6.42
CA ILE A 39 -9.79 -15.95 6.28
C ILE A 39 -10.25 -15.12 5.08
N LEU A 40 -9.73 -13.89 4.92
CA LEU A 40 -10.11 -13.02 3.79
C LEU A 40 -9.85 -13.68 2.43
N ALA A 41 -8.72 -14.39 2.28
CA ALA A 41 -8.40 -15.13 1.06
C ALA A 41 -9.45 -16.20 0.71
N VAL A 42 -10.00 -16.89 1.72
CA VAL A 42 -11.08 -17.86 1.53
C VAL A 42 -12.40 -17.17 1.19
N THR A 43 -12.71 -16.04 1.84
CA THR A 43 -13.98 -15.33 1.65
C THR A 43 -14.12 -14.63 0.31
N ALA A 44 -13.03 -14.48 -0.45
CA ALA A 44 -13.05 -13.92 -1.80
C ALA A 44 -13.62 -14.91 -2.85
N ARG A 45 -13.80 -16.19 -2.48
CA ARG A 45 -14.33 -17.23 -3.35
C ARG A 45 -15.85 -17.06 -3.53
N PRO A 46 -16.39 -16.98 -4.76
CA PRO A 46 -17.81 -16.71 -5.01
C PRO A 46 -18.78 -17.71 -4.35
N GLU A 47 -18.35 -18.95 -4.15
CA GLU A 47 -19.14 -20.02 -3.54
C GLU A 47 -19.22 -19.93 -2.00
N VAL A 48 -18.46 -19.03 -1.37
CA VAL A 48 -18.39 -18.89 0.08
C VAL A 48 -19.38 -17.82 0.56
N ILE A 49 -20.26 -18.19 1.49
CA ILE A 49 -21.08 -17.22 2.23
C ILE A 49 -20.24 -16.69 3.42
N ASN A 50 -19.83 -15.43 3.34
CA ASN A 50 -18.92 -14.82 4.30
C ASN A 50 -19.66 -14.13 5.47
N PHE A 51 -19.55 -14.70 6.67
CA PHE A 51 -19.94 -14.04 7.93
C PHE A 51 -18.75 -13.54 8.77
N ALA A 52 -17.51 -13.77 8.32
CA ALA A 52 -16.30 -13.54 9.10
C ALA A 52 -15.58 -12.22 8.77
N GLY A 53 -15.72 -11.71 7.53
CA GLY A 53 -14.81 -10.70 6.99
C GLY A 53 -14.97 -9.29 7.54
N GLY A 54 -16.09 -8.95 8.21
CA GLY A 54 -16.36 -7.57 8.65
C GLY A 54 -16.26 -6.53 7.52
N LEU A 55 -16.36 -6.97 6.26
CA LEU A 55 -16.15 -6.14 5.09
C LEU A 55 -17.40 -5.28 4.85
N PRO A 56 -17.27 -3.96 4.67
CA PRO A 56 -18.40 -3.14 4.28
C PRO A 56 -18.96 -3.61 2.92
N ALA A 57 -20.28 -3.54 2.77
CA ALA A 57 -20.93 -3.91 1.51
C ALA A 57 -20.47 -2.95 0.39
N PRO A 58 -19.99 -3.45 -0.78
CA PRO A 58 -19.50 -2.59 -1.85
C PRO A 58 -20.53 -1.59 -2.38
N SER A 59 -21.81 -1.94 -2.34
CA SER A 59 -22.92 -1.06 -2.73
C SER A 59 -23.10 0.16 -1.83
N LEU A 60 -22.48 0.20 -0.65
CA LEU A 60 -22.50 1.35 0.25
C LEU A 60 -21.36 2.33 -0.01
N PHE A 61 -20.43 2.03 -0.93
CA PHE A 61 -19.38 2.96 -1.28
C PHE A 61 -19.90 4.06 -2.21
N ASP A 62 -19.69 5.32 -1.81
CA ASP A 62 -20.01 6.49 -2.62
C ASP A 62 -18.92 6.72 -3.69
N ALA A 63 -18.95 5.88 -4.73
CA ALA A 63 -17.96 5.93 -5.82
C ALA A 63 -17.96 7.29 -6.55
N GLU A 64 -19.14 7.90 -6.71
CA GLU A 64 -19.28 9.20 -7.37
C GLU A 64 -18.69 10.33 -6.52
N GLY A 65 -19.04 10.40 -5.24
CA GLY A 65 -18.53 11.40 -4.31
C GLY A 65 -17.02 11.29 -4.13
N ILE A 66 -16.48 10.07 -4.04
CA ILE A 66 -15.03 9.85 -4.01
C ILE A 66 -14.38 10.39 -5.29
N ALA A 67 -14.92 10.06 -6.47
CA ALA A 67 -14.37 10.57 -7.73
C ALA A 67 -14.42 12.11 -7.83
N ALA A 68 -15.49 12.73 -7.33
CA ALA A 68 -15.63 14.17 -7.26
C ALA A 68 -14.59 14.81 -6.32
N ALA A 69 -14.37 14.23 -5.15
CA ALA A 69 -13.37 14.71 -4.19
C ALA A 69 -11.94 14.69 -4.77
N TYR A 70 -11.57 13.60 -5.47
CA TYR A 70 -10.26 13.52 -6.14
C TYR A 70 -10.12 14.59 -7.23
N ARG A 71 -11.15 14.82 -8.05
CA ARG A 71 -11.13 15.87 -9.07
C ARG A 71 -10.96 17.26 -8.45
N ALA A 72 -11.68 17.55 -7.36
CA ALA A 72 -11.58 18.84 -6.66
C ALA A 72 -10.17 19.10 -6.15
N VAL A 73 -9.58 18.14 -5.43
CA VAL A 73 -8.21 18.28 -4.89
C VAL A 73 -7.18 18.51 -5.98
N LEU A 74 -7.28 17.79 -7.11
CA LEU A 74 -6.36 17.95 -8.23
C LEU A 74 -6.58 19.26 -9.01
N ALA A 75 -7.78 19.84 -8.96
CA ALA A 75 -8.06 21.13 -9.58
C ALA A 75 -7.60 22.30 -8.71
N GLU A 76 -7.78 22.21 -7.39
CA GLU A 76 -7.55 23.31 -6.45
C GLU A 76 -6.12 23.33 -5.91
N GLU A 77 -5.57 22.18 -5.51
CA GLU A 77 -4.26 22.08 -4.83
C GLU A 77 -3.34 20.96 -5.38
N PRO A 78 -3.13 20.85 -6.70
CA PRO A 78 -2.41 19.73 -7.30
C PRO A 78 -0.96 19.59 -6.82
N ALA A 79 -0.26 20.71 -6.61
CA ALA A 79 1.14 20.69 -6.18
C ALA A 79 1.28 20.12 -4.77
N GLN A 80 0.36 20.45 -3.87
CA GLN A 80 0.36 19.91 -2.50
C GLN A 80 -0.09 18.46 -2.48
N ALA A 81 -1.10 18.09 -3.27
CA ALA A 81 -1.63 16.73 -3.33
C ALA A 81 -0.62 15.71 -3.88
N LEU A 82 0.27 16.13 -4.79
CA LEU A 82 1.23 15.26 -5.48
C LEU A 82 2.66 15.34 -4.91
N GLN A 83 2.89 16.16 -3.87
CA GLN A 83 4.20 16.33 -3.25
C GLN A 83 4.28 15.61 -1.90
N TYR A 84 5.51 15.35 -1.45
CA TYR A 84 5.79 14.95 -0.07
C TYR A 84 5.06 15.84 0.94
N SER A 85 4.61 15.19 2.01
CA SER A 85 3.92 15.83 3.12
C SER A 85 4.64 15.54 4.44
N THR A 86 4.18 16.16 5.52
CA THR A 86 4.71 15.90 6.85
C THR A 86 4.11 14.63 7.44
N THR A 87 4.84 13.98 8.34
CA THR A 87 4.43 12.72 8.99
C THR A 87 3.14 12.87 9.79
N GLU A 88 2.85 14.06 10.33
CA GLU A 88 1.65 14.33 11.11
C GLU A 88 0.36 14.27 10.27
N GLY A 89 0.46 14.44 8.95
CA GLY A 89 -0.66 14.44 8.01
C GLY A 89 -1.31 15.80 7.80
N VAL A 90 -2.35 15.84 6.94
CA VAL A 90 -3.00 17.08 6.47
C VAL A 90 -3.68 17.84 7.63
N PRO A 91 -3.29 19.10 7.94
CA PRO A 91 -3.84 19.85 9.07
C PRO A 91 -5.37 20.02 9.04
N ALA A 92 -5.93 20.29 7.86
CA ALA A 92 -7.38 20.44 7.68
C ALA A 92 -8.15 19.15 8.04
N LEU A 93 -7.64 17.99 7.64
CA LEU A 93 -8.23 16.69 8.00
C LEU A 93 -8.15 16.44 9.50
N ARG A 94 -7.01 16.74 10.12
CA ARG A 94 -6.83 16.59 11.58
C ARG A 94 -7.82 17.46 12.35
N ALA A 95 -8.01 18.71 11.94
CA ALA A 95 -8.99 19.61 12.56
C ALA A 95 -10.42 19.10 12.39
N ALA A 96 -10.79 18.62 11.19
CA ALA A 96 -12.10 18.05 10.92
C ALA A 96 -12.38 16.79 11.78
N LEU A 97 -11.39 15.91 11.92
CA LEU A 97 -11.49 14.72 12.77
C LEU A 97 -11.60 15.08 14.25
N ALA A 98 -10.82 16.05 14.72
CA ALA A 98 -10.90 16.53 16.10
C ALA A 98 -12.29 17.10 16.40
N ALA A 99 -12.84 17.94 15.51
CA ALA A 99 -14.20 18.48 15.64
C ALA A 99 -15.26 17.36 15.64
N ARG A 100 -15.13 16.36 14.77
CA ARG A 100 -16.07 15.23 14.71
C ARG A 100 -16.05 14.35 15.96
N THR A 101 -14.89 14.20 16.60
CA THR A 101 -14.71 13.27 17.73
C THR A 101 -14.80 13.94 19.10
N SER A 102 -14.65 15.27 19.18
CA SER A 102 -14.76 16.03 20.44
C SER A 102 -16.20 16.40 20.81
N VAL A 103 -17.12 16.39 19.84
CA VAL A 103 -18.56 16.55 20.11
C VAL A 103 -19.10 15.21 20.60
N ARG A 104 -18.95 14.97 21.91
CA ARG A 104 -19.50 13.81 22.62
C ARG A 104 -20.14 14.23 23.92
#